data_AF-A0A1Q6V031-F1
#
_entry.id   AF-A0A1Q6V031-F1
#
_cell.length_a   1.000
_cell.length_b   1.000
_cell.length_c   1.000
_cell.angle_alpha   90.00
_cell.angle_beta   90.00
_cell.angle_gamma   90.00
#
_symmetry.space_group_name_H-M   'P 1'
#
loop_
_entity.id
_entity.type
_entity.pdbx_description
1 polymer ?
#
loop_
_entity_poly.entity_id
_entity_poly.type
_entity_poly.pdbx_seq_one_letter_code
_entity_poly.pdbx_strand_id
1 'polypeptide(L)'
;MIRHGKEVAFCKTEKPEQKTATIIEEIQKRGYDTTAVICRNEKEAEEVRQQLKPLLGVEGEKEEFKKGVMVLPIQLTKGLEFDAVILWNPDERAYEENEGDAKLL
;
A
#
# COMPACT_ATOMS: atom_id res chain seq x y z
N MET A 1 -16.62 21.00 -4.71
CA MET A 1 -16.95 19.69 -4.10
C MET A 1 -15.78 19.34 -3.17
N ILE A 2 -15.95 19.46 -1.86
CA ILE A 2 -14.87 19.20 -0.90
C ILE A 2 -14.83 17.70 -0.64
N ARG A 3 -13.80 17.02 -1.16
CA ARG A 3 -13.52 15.62 -0.84
C ARG A 3 -13.10 15.56 0.62
N HIS A 4 -13.95 15.02 1.50
CA HIS A 4 -13.59 14.76 2.90
C HIS A 4 -12.76 13.47 2.95
N GLY A 5 -11.51 13.54 2.48
CA GLY A 5 -10.54 12.47 2.65
C GLY A 5 -10.03 12.45 4.10
N LYS A 6 -9.74 11.27 4.64
CA LYS A 6 -9.00 11.16 5.90
C LYS A 6 -7.60 11.75 5.70
N GLU A 7 -7.10 12.51 6.68
CA GLU A 7 -5.74 13.02 6.62
C GLU A 7 -4.71 11.89 6.49
N VAL A 8 -3.64 12.18 5.75
CA VAL A 8 -2.50 11.25 5.60
C VAL A 8 -1.89 11.00 6.97
N ALA A 9 -1.66 9.73 7.29
CA ALA A 9 -1.12 9.31 8.57
C ALA A 9 0.22 8.59 8.39
N PHE A 10 1.21 8.95 9.20
CA PHE A 10 2.52 8.30 9.26
C PHE A 10 2.56 7.35 10.46
N CYS A 11 3.04 6.12 10.25
CA CYS A 11 3.16 5.12 11.30
C CYS A 11 4.49 4.39 11.20
N LYS A 12 5.33 4.55 12.24
CA LYS A 12 6.55 3.77 12.43
C LYS A 12 6.28 2.64 13.41
N THR A 13 6.59 1.41 13.03
CA THR A 13 6.31 0.20 13.82
C THR A 13 7.40 -0.83 13.61
N GLU A 14 7.65 -1.65 14.62
CA GLU A 14 8.57 -2.80 14.54
C GLU A 14 7.99 -3.96 13.72
N LYS A 15 6.65 -4.02 13.57
CA LYS A 15 5.92 -5.06 12.83
C LYS A 15 5.02 -4.42 11.76
N PRO A 16 5.59 -3.91 10.67
CA PRO A 16 4.84 -3.21 9.63
C PRO A 16 3.80 -4.09 8.93
N GLU A 17 4.03 -5.40 8.83
CA GLU A 17 3.13 -6.38 8.21
C GLU A 17 1.82 -6.51 8.98
N GLN A 18 1.89 -6.61 10.32
CA GLN A 18 0.72 -6.72 11.18
C GLN A 18 -0.09 -5.42 11.17
N LYS A 19 0.59 -4.28 11.21
CA LYS A 19 -0.06 -2.97 11.18
C LYS A 19 -0.74 -2.74 9.84
N THR A 20 -0.09 -3.10 8.74
CA THR A 20 -0.63 -2.97 7.38
C THR A 20 -1.85 -3.85 7.21
N ALA A 21 -1.83 -5.11 7.67
CA ALA A 21 -3.01 -5.97 7.65
C ALA A 21 -4.19 -5.36 8.41
N THR A 22 -3.94 -4.79 9.60
CA THR A 22 -5.00 -4.12 10.40
C THR A 22 -5.57 -2.90 9.66
N ILE A 23 -4.72 -2.09 9.03
CA ILE A 23 -5.15 -0.92 8.26
C ILE A 23 -6.00 -1.35 7.06
N ILE A 24 -5.58 -2.39 6.34
CA ILE A 24 -6.34 -2.96 5.22
C ILE A 24 -7.72 -3.42 5.68
N GLU A 25 -7.82 -4.13 6.81
CA GLU A 25 -9.12 -4.52 7.36
C GLU A 25 -10.00 -3.32 7.74
N GLU A 26 -9.41 -2.25 8.31
CA GLU A 26 -10.14 -1.01 8.61
C GLU A 26 -10.65 -0.31 7.35
N ILE A 27 -9.83 -0.29 6.28
CA ILE A 27 -10.19 0.28 4.97
C ILE A 27 -11.34 -0.51 4.36
N GLN A 28 -11.26 -1.84 4.35
CA GLN A 28 -12.33 -2.71 3.86
C GLN A 28 -13.63 -2.54 4.65
N LYS A 29 -13.56 -2.42 5.99
CA LYS A 29 -14.74 -2.14 6.84
C LYS A 29 -15.41 -0.80 6.53
N ARG A 30 -14.67 0.16 5.97
CA ARG A 30 -15.19 1.47 5.53
C ARG A 30 -15.82 1.43 4.15
N GLY A 31 -15.75 0.29 3.45
CA GLY A 31 -16.35 0.10 2.12
C GLY A 31 -15.51 0.63 0.96
N TYR A 32 -14.19 0.74 1.16
CA TYR A 32 -13.26 1.01 0.06
C TYR A 32 -12.90 -0.31 -0.63
N ASP A 33 -13.12 -0.37 -1.94
CA ASP A 33 -13.02 -1.61 -2.72
C ASP A 33 -11.57 -1.88 -3.16
N THR A 34 -10.79 -0.84 -3.42
CA THR A 34 -9.42 -0.96 -3.96
C THR A 34 -8.38 -0.39 -3.00
N THR A 35 -7.49 -1.24 -2.51
CA THR A 35 -6.37 -0.85 -1.64
C THR A 35 -5.03 -1.25 -2.25
N ALA A 36 -4.15 -0.30 -2.49
CA ALA A 36 -2.79 -0.57 -2.94
C ALA A 36 -1.78 -0.44 -1.81
N VAL A 37 -0.95 -1.45 -1.62
CA VAL A 37 0.29 -1.38 -0.85
C VAL A 37 1.41 -1.15 -1.86
N ILE A 38 2.00 0.04 -1.85
CA ILE A 38 3.04 0.43 -2.79
C ILE A 38 4.40 0.25 -2.13
N CYS A 39 5.22 -0.61 -2.72
CA CYS A 39 6.60 -0.86 -2.33
C CYS A 39 7.56 -0.15 -3.30
N ARG A 40 8.83 0.00 -2.92
CA ARG A 40 9.82 0.69 -3.75
C ARG A 40 10.18 -0.08 -5.02
N ASN A 41 10.26 -1.39 -4.93
CA ASN A 41 10.69 -2.26 -6.03
C ASN A 41 9.99 -3.62 -5.97
N GLU A 42 10.14 -4.39 -7.04
CA GLU A 42 9.45 -5.66 -7.22
C GLU A 42 9.85 -6.72 -6.18
N LYS A 43 11.12 -6.73 -5.78
CA LYS A 43 11.61 -7.64 -4.73
C LYS A 43 10.93 -7.35 -3.39
N GLU A 44 10.86 -6.09 -2.99
CA GLU A 44 10.18 -5.69 -1.75
C GLU A 44 8.67 -5.96 -1.84
N ALA A 45 8.05 -5.69 -3.00
CA ALA A 45 6.64 -6.01 -3.23
C ALA A 45 6.36 -7.51 -3.04
N GLU A 46 7.23 -8.38 -3.55
CA GLU A 46 7.11 -9.83 -3.38
C GLU A 46 7.27 -10.26 -1.91
N GLU A 47 8.26 -9.73 -1.20
CA GLU A 47 8.48 -10.00 0.22
C GLU A 47 7.26 -9.58 1.05
N VAL A 48 6.73 -8.38 0.82
CA VAL A 48 5.53 -7.87 1.50
C VAL A 48 4.30 -8.70 1.16
N ARG A 49 4.15 -9.11 -0.11
CA ARG A 49 3.06 -9.99 -0.55
C ARG A 49 3.07 -11.31 0.23
N GLN A 50 4.24 -11.93 0.39
CA GLN A 50 4.40 -13.17 1.15
C GLN A 50 4.10 -12.99 2.65
N GLN A 51 4.47 -11.85 3.23
CA GLN A 51 4.20 -11.54 4.64
C GLN A 51 2.72 -11.24 4.91
N LEU A 52 2.04 -10.53 3.99
CA LEU A 52 0.63 -10.13 4.15
C LEU A 52 -0.35 -11.27 3.84
N LYS A 53 0.01 -12.19 2.95
CA LYS A 53 -0.83 -13.33 2.54
C LYS A 53 -1.40 -14.14 3.71
N PRO A 54 -0.61 -14.62 4.69
CA PRO A 54 -1.15 -15.33 5.85
C PRO A 54 -1.97 -14.43 6.78
N LEU A 55 -1.64 -13.14 6.87
CA LEU A 55 -2.33 -12.18 7.75
C LEU A 55 -3.73 -11.80 7.22
N LEU A 56 -3.87 -11.72 5.90
CA LEU A 56 -5.14 -11.41 5.23
C LEU A 56 -5.99 -12.66 4.94
N GLY A 57 -5.53 -13.85 5.35
CA GLY A 57 -6.23 -15.11 5.13
C GLY A 57 -6.38 -15.48 3.64
N VAL A 58 -5.43 -15.09 2.79
CA VAL A 58 -5.48 -15.38 1.35
C VAL A 58 -4.75 -16.68 1.06
N GLU A 59 -5.52 -17.73 0.79
CA GLU A 59 -5.01 -19.02 0.32
C GLU A 59 -4.98 -19.04 -1.23
N GLY A 60 -3.78 -19.21 -1.81
CA GLY A 60 -3.59 -19.37 -3.27
C GLY A 60 -2.48 -18.49 -3.88
N GLU A 61 -1.91 -18.88 -5.02
CA GLU A 61 -0.76 -18.22 -5.68
C GLU A 61 -1.10 -16.96 -6.49
N LYS A 62 -2.37 -16.58 -6.61
CA LYS A 62 -2.75 -15.46 -7.48
C LYS A 62 -2.26 -14.12 -6.92
N GLU A 63 -1.71 -13.31 -7.82
CA GLU A 63 -1.11 -12.00 -7.54
C GLU A 63 -2.08 -10.96 -6.96
N GLU A 64 -3.39 -11.24 -7.05
CA GLU A 64 -4.46 -10.39 -6.56
C GLU A 64 -5.07 -11.03 -5.30
N PHE A 65 -4.98 -10.32 -4.18
CA PHE A 65 -5.68 -10.72 -2.96
C PHE A 65 -7.18 -10.61 -3.27
N LYS A 66 -7.96 -11.67 -2.98
CA LYS A 66 -9.40 -11.85 -3.33
C LYS A 66 -10.37 -10.70 -2.96
N LYS A 67 -9.91 -9.59 -2.38
CA LYS A 67 -10.70 -8.46 -1.88
C LYS A 67 -10.17 -7.09 -2.32
N GLY A 68 -9.65 -6.99 -3.55
CA GLY A 68 -9.19 -5.70 -4.11
C GLY A 68 -7.96 -5.10 -3.43
N VAL A 69 -7.17 -5.94 -2.74
CA VAL A 69 -5.88 -5.53 -2.18
C VAL A 69 -4.77 -5.90 -3.17
N MET A 70 -3.93 -4.94 -3.52
CA MET A 70 -2.82 -5.11 -4.45
C MET A 70 -1.52 -4.73 -3.77
N VAL A 71 -0.46 -5.50 -3.99
CA VAL A 71 0.90 -5.13 -3.54
C VAL A 71 1.72 -4.89 -4.80
N LEU A 72 2.15 -3.66 -5.03
CA LEU A 72 2.75 -3.23 -6.29
C LEU A 72 4.05 -2.46 -6.05
N PRO A 73 5.07 -2.64 -6.90
CA PRO A 73 6.19 -1.72 -6.95
C PRO A 73 5.76 -0.36 -7.54
N ILE A 74 6.37 0.73 -7.08
CA ILE A 74 6.03 2.11 -7.50
C ILE A 74 6.05 2.31 -9.02
N GLN A 75 6.88 1.57 -9.75
CA GLN A 75 6.95 1.67 -11.21
C GLN A 75 5.66 1.22 -11.92
N LEU A 76 4.85 0.38 -11.28
CA LEU A 76 3.62 -0.19 -11.85
C LEU A 76 2.35 0.57 -11.46
N THR A 77 2.45 1.62 -10.65
CA THR A 77 1.28 2.37 -10.15
C THR A 77 0.77 3.42 -11.15
N LYS A 78 1.55 3.72 -12.19
CA LYS A 78 1.23 4.76 -13.16
C LYS A 78 -0.05 4.44 -13.94
N GLY A 79 -1.03 5.35 -13.87
CA GLY A 79 -2.31 5.22 -14.57
C GLY A 79 -3.31 4.30 -13.86
N LEU A 80 -3.01 3.88 -12.63
CA LEU A 80 -3.94 3.17 -11.76
C LEU A 80 -4.50 4.12 -10.70
N GLU A 81 -5.79 3.95 -10.40
CA GLU A 81 -6.48 4.67 -9.34
C GLU A 81 -6.90 3.68 -8.26
N PHE A 82 -6.71 4.05 -7.00
CA PHE A 82 -7.05 3.25 -5.83
C PHE A 82 -7.83 4.11 -4.83
N ASP A 83 -8.77 3.50 -4.12
CA ASP A 83 -9.53 4.16 -3.06
C ASP A 83 -8.66 4.47 -1.84
N ALA A 84 -7.72 3.56 -1.55
CA ALA A 84 -6.77 3.72 -0.46
C ALA A 84 -5.37 3.25 -0.88
N VAL A 85 -4.35 3.98 -0.40
CA VAL A 85 -2.95 3.71 -0.69
C VAL A 85 -2.16 3.64 0.62
N ILE A 86 -1.34 2.61 0.75
CA ILE A 86 -0.38 2.42 1.84
C ILE A 86 1.01 2.43 1.21
N LEU A 87 1.80 3.46 1.51
CA LEU A 87 3.23 3.47 1.15
C LEU A 87 3.99 2.61 2.15
N TRP A 88 4.60 1.53 1.65
CA TRP A 88 5.41 0.63 2.46
C TRP A 88 6.84 1.13 2.57
N ASN A 89 7.33 1.21 3.81
CA ASN A 89 8.70 1.60 4.15
C ASN A 89 9.26 2.75 3.26
N PRO A 90 8.61 3.93 3.26
CA PRO A 90 9.09 5.07 2.48
C PRO A 90 10.40 5.58 3.10
N ASP A 91 11.53 5.04 2.65
CA ASP A 91 12.85 5.44 3.12
C ASP A 91 13.11 6.92 2.80
N GLU A 92 13.50 7.69 3.81
CA GLU A 92 13.79 9.14 3.72
C GLU A 92 14.88 9.45 2.67
N ARG A 93 15.79 8.51 2.38
CA ARG A 93 16.82 8.67 1.34
C ARG A 93 16.30 8.52 -0.10
N ALA A 94 15.13 7.91 -0.27
CA ALA A 94 14.51 7.71 -1.58
C ALA A 94 13.51 8.81 -1.93
N TYR A 95 13.06 9.57 -0.93
CA TYR A 95 12.25 10.78 -1.05
C TYR A 95 13.00 11.98 -0.45
N GLU A 96 14.32 12.06 -0.65
CA GLU A 96 15.05 13.31 -0.36
C GLU A 96 14.34 14.43 -1.13
N GLU A 97 14.14 15.58 -0.48
CA GLU A 97 13.55 16.80 -1.03
C GLU A 97 14.37 17.34 -2.22
N ASN A 98 14.41 16.60 -3.32
CA ASN A 98 14.69 17.15 -4.63
C ASN A 98 13.33 17.56 -5.19
N GLU A 99 13.15 18.86 -5.39
CA GLU A 99 11.97 19.54 -5.94
C GLU A 99 11.45 18.95 -7.27
N GLY A 100 12.09 17.92 -7.84
CA GLY A 100 11.69 17.19 -9.03
C GLY A 100 10.70 16.03 -8.83
N ASP A 101 10.59 15.45 -7.62
CA ASP A 101 9.71 14.28 -7.38
C ASP A 101 8.28 14.66 -6.93
N ALA A 102 7.99 15.96 -6.77
CA ALA A 102 6.65 16.48 -6.50
C ALA A 102 5.66 16.30 -7.69
N LYS A 103 6.03 15.55 -8.73
CA LYS A 103 5.24 15.34 -9.96
C LYS A 103 4.88 13.88 -10.25
N LEU A 104 4.97 13.00 -9.27
CA LEU A 104 4.50 11.61 -9.38
C LEU A 104 3.17 11.38 -8.66
N LEU A 105 2.21 12.30 -8.81
CA LEU A 105 0.77 12.07 -8.57
C LEU A 105 -0.04 12.87 -9.60
#